data_AF-A0A8C0U4K0-F1
#
_entry.id   AF-A0A8C0U4K0-F1
#
_cell.length_a   1.000
_cell.length_b   1.000
_cell.length_c   1.000
_cell.angle_alpha   90.00
_cell.angle_beta   90.00
_cell.angle_gamma   90.00
#
_symmetry.space_group_name_H-M   'P 1'
#
loop_
_entity.id
_entity.type
_entity.pdbx_description
1 polymer ?
#
loop_
_entity_poly.entity_id
_entity_poly.type
_entity_poly.pdbx_seq_one_letter_code
_entity_poly.pdbx_strand_id
1 'polypeptide(L)'
;MLLLLVLFFNTQNINRVLLGNERATAKLLFNVMKSELEKDKLHQLKWQERVKVWKLIQKNCIVQSFREFTASEEIQNPPTVKTEMENMIKEQIVLSDQRLRVLQHIGTLLPPKHTQSDIINEWYRTLENLNRSIDTPNVECMEKMCIQYELVQDKCQEKVQVCKSEFKEMAKWHEQHCEGLYNYVQDAMALWDVHQLQLSQQENVLQKKVDECRWEEDNIIQMMEDNLDTSLEKMKMASCEEELKQYLEKALSSLDQIRTRARSKDIPAQSRAGQWPLSTGARR
;
A
#
# COMPACT_ATOMS: atom_id res chain seq x y z
N MET A 1 30.36 -18.40 -59.96
CA MET A 1 30.14 -16.99 -59.56
C MET A 1 28.68 -16.70 -59.18
N LEU A 2 27.70 -17.00 -60.03
CA LEU A 2 26.25 -16.82 -59.75
C LEU A 2 25.75 -17.53 -58.47
N LEU A 3 26.16 -18.77 -58.23
CA LEU A 3 25.75 -19.53 -57.04
C LEU A 3 26.26 -18.93 -55.72
N LEU A 4 27.47 -18.36 -55.72
CA LEU A 4 28.07 -17.68 -54.57
C LEU A 4 27.35 -16.36 -54.26
N LEU A 5 26.97 -15.61 -55.29
CA LEU A 5 26.16 -14.38 -55.15
C LEU A 5 24.78 -14.68 -54.59
N VAL A 6 24.10 -15.73 -55.08
CA VAL A 6 22.78 -16.15 -54.57
C VAL A 6 22.87 -16.60 -53.10
N LEU A 7 23.92 -17.32 -52.73
CA LEU A 7 24.14 -17.74 -51.35
C LEU A 7 24.41 -16.54 -50.43
N PHE A 8 25.27 -15.60 -50.84
CA PHE A 8 25.57 -14.38 -50.07
C PHE A 8 24.34 -13.50 -49.85
N PHE A 9 23.53 -13.30 -50.89
CA PHE A 9 22.28 -12.54 -50.80
C PHE A 9 21.27 -13.22 -49.87
N ASN A 10 21.19 -14.55 -49.92
CA ASN A 10 20.34 -15.32 -49.02
C ASN A 10 20.79 -15.21 -47.57
N THR A 11 22.08 -15.34 -47.27
CA THR A 11 22.59 -15.18 -45.89
C THR A 11 22.39 -13.77 -45.36
N GLN A 12 22.59 -12.72 -46.17
CA GLN A 12 22.30 -11.34 -45.75
C GLN A 12 20.81 -11.12 -45.45
N ASN A 13 19.92 -11.63 -46.30
CA ASN A 13 18.48 -11.51 -46.08
C ASN A 13 18.02 -12.25 -44.81
N ILE A 14 18.56 -13.46 -44.57
CA ILE A 14 18.26 -14.23 -43.36
C ILE A 14 18.73 -13.47 -42.12
N ASN A 15 19.97 -12.95 -42.12
CA ASN A 15 20.51 -12.19 -40.99
C ASN A 15 19.69 -10.92 -40.70
N ARG A 16 19.23 -10.22 -41.75
CA ARG A 16 18.39 -9.02 -41.61
C ARG A 16 17.04 -9.32 -40.98
N VAL A 17 16.38 -10.40 -41.41
CA VAL A 17 15.10 -10.85 -40.83
C VAL A 17 15.30 -11.28 -39.38
N LEU A 18 16.39 -11.97 -39.08
CA LEU A 18 16.73 -12.39 -37.72
C LEU A 18 16.84 -11.18 -36.78
N LEU A 19 17.61 -10.15 -37.17
CA LEU A 19 17.77 -8.92 -36.39
C LEU A 19 16.46 -8.15 -36.22
N GLY A 20 15.60 -8.13 -37.25
CA GLY A 20 14.27 -7.54 -37.16
C GLY A 20 13.37 -8.26 -36.16
N ASN A 21 13.41 -9.59 -36.15
CA ASN A 21 12.67 -10.42 -35.21
C ASN A 21 13.19 -10.26 -33.78
N GLU A 22 14.51 -10.16 -33.57
CA GLU A 22 15.10 -9.90 -32.26
C GLU A 22 14.62 -8.56 -31.70
N ARG A 23 14.61 -7.48 -32.51
CA ARG A 23 14.06 -6.18 -32.09
C ARG A 23 12.57 -6.25 -31.74
N ALA A 24 11.77 -6.92 -32.57
CA ALA A 24 10.34 -7.05 -32.33
C ALA A 24 10.06 -7.82 -31.04
N THR A 25 10.81 -8.90 -30.80
CA THR A 25 10.74 -9.71 -29.58
C THR A 25 11.13 -8.88 -28.35
N ALA A 26 12.25 -8.14 -28.41
CA ALA A 26 12.68 -7.26 -27.33
C ALA A 26 11.63 -6.18 -27.00
N LYS A 27 11.02 -5.59 -28.04
CA LYS A 27 9.97 -4.58 -27.87
C LYS A 27 8.69 -5.15 -27.25
N LEU A 28 8.29 -6.36 -27.64
CA LEU A 28 7.15 -7.05 -27.03
C LEU A 28 7.42 -7.37 -25.57
N LEU A 29 8.61 -7.90 -25.25
CA LEU A 29 9.02 -8.16 -23.87
C LEU A 29 8.98 -6.89 -23.02
N PHE A 30 9.54 -5.78 -23.53
CA PHE A 30 9.48 -4.49 -22.85
C PHE A 30 8.05 -4.03 -22.58
N ASN A 31 7.17 -4.09 -23.60
CA ASN A 31 5.78 -3.66 -23.45
C ASN A 31 5.01 -4.51 -22.43
N VAL A 32 5.24 -5.83 -22.44
CA VAL A 32 4.63 -6.74 -21.45
C VAL A 32 5.12 -6.40 -20.05
N MET A 33 6.45 -6.27 -19.84
CA MET A 33 7.01 -5.91 -18.54
C MET A 33 6.49 -4.56 -18.04
N LYS A 34 6.44 -3.56 -18.92
CA LYS A 34 5.88 -2.24 -18.59
C LYS A 34 4.41 -2.33 -18.16
N SER A 35 3.60 -3.07 -18.91
CA SER A 35 2.18 -3.26 -18.60
C SER A 35 1.97 -3.99 -17.27
N GLU A 36 2.74 -5.04 -16.98
CA GLU A 36 2.64 -5.75 -15.70
C GLU A 36 3.05 -4.86 -14.52
N LEU A 37 4.11 -4.07 -14.67
CA LEU A 37 4.52 -3.13 -13.63
C LEU A 37 3.47 -2.03 -13.36
N GLU A 38 2.85 -1.49 -14.40
CA GLU A 38 1.76 -0.51 -14.25
C GLU A 38 0.57 -1.11 -13.47
N LYS A 39 0.25 -2.40 -13.69
CA LYS A 39 -0.75 -3.12 -12.91
C LYS A 39 -0.33 -3.29 -11.45
N ASP A 40 0.92 -3.67 -11.19
CA ASP A 40 1.43 -3.84 -9.83
C ASP A 40 1.41 -2.53 -9.04
N LYS A 41 1.78 -1.41 -9.67
CA LYS A 41 1.65 -0.08 -9.08
C LYS A 41 0.20 0.27 -8.74
N LEU A 42 -0.75 -0.04 -9.63
CA LEU A 42 -2.17 0.16 -9.36
C LEU A 42 -2.67 -0.71 -8.20
N HIS A 43 -2.24 -1.97 -8.13
CA HIS A 43 -2.56 -2.88 -7.03
C HIS A 43 -2.00 -2.36 -5.71
N GLN A 44 -0.77 -1.82 -5.69
CA GLN A 44 -0.16 -1.21 -4.51
C GLN A 44 -1.01 -0.03 -4.00
N LEU A 45 -1.43 0.88 -4.88
CA LEU A 45 -2.26 2.03 -4.50
C LEU A 45 -3.60 1.59 -3.91
N LYS A 46 -4.28 0.64 -4.58
CA LYS A 46 -5.54 0.06 -4.08
C LYS A 46 -5.35 -0.61 -2.73
N TRP A 47 -4.27 -1.37 -2.56
CA TRP A 47 -3.96 -2.03 -1.29
C TRP A 47 -3.71 -1.00 -0.18
N GLN A 48 -2.96 0.08 -0.45
CA GLN A 48 -2.75 1.16 0.53
C GLN A 48 -4.06 1.81 0.97
N GLU A 49 -4.99 2.06 0.06
CA GLU A 49 -6.33 2.56 0.40
C GLU A 49 -7.12 1.55 1.26
N ARG A 50 -7.09 0.26 0.89
CA ARG A 50 -7.74 -0.81 1.65
C ARG A 50 -7.18 -0.94 3.06
N VAL A 51 -5.86 -0.80 3.24
CA VAL A 51 -5.22 -0.80 4.55
C VAL A 51 -5.69 0.38 5.40
N LYS A 52 -5.81 1.59 4.82
CA LYS A 52 -6.36 2.76 5.54
C LYS A 52 -7.79 2.52 6.01
N VAL A 53 -8.64 2.00 5.13
CA VAL A 53 -10.04 1.68 5.45
C VAL A 53 -10.13 0.60 6.52
N TRP A 54 -9.35 -0.48 6.39
CA TRP A 54 -9.31 -1.56 7.35
C TRP A 54 -8.87 -1.08 8.75
N LYS A 55 -7.81 -0.27 8.85
CA LYS A 55 -7.38 0.33 10.13
C LYS A 55 -8.49 1.14 10.78
N LEU A 56 -9.21 1.93 9.99
CA LEU A 56 -10.31 2.74 10.47
C LEU A 56 -11.44 1.86 11.02
N ILE A 57 -11.80 0.80 10.31
CA ILE A 57 -12.82 -0.17 10.75
C ILE A 57 -12.41 -0.81 12.07
N GLN A 58 -11.17 -1.32 12.17
CA GLN A 58 -10.68 -1.96 13.39
C GLN A 58 -10.68 -1.01 14.58
N LYS A 59 -10.18 0.22 14.40
CA LYS A 59 -10.25 1.26 15.43
C LYS A 59 -11.69 1.50 15.87
N ASN A 60 -12.61 1.63 14.92
CA ASN A 60 -14.00 1.90 15.22
C ASN A 60 -14.66 0.75 15.98
N CYS A 61 -14.32 -0.51 15.70
CA CYS A 61 -14.81 -1.66 16.46
C CYS A 61 -14.41 -1.59 17.94
N ILE A 62 -13.13 -1.32 18.23
CA ILE A 62 -12.63 -1.20 19.62
C ILE A 62 -13.34 -0.04 20.34
N VAL A 63 -13.40 1.13 19.69
CA VAL A 63 -14.04 2.32 20.27
C VAL A 63 -15.55 2.08 20.49
N GLN A 64 -16.20 1.38 19.57
CA GLN A 64 -17.62 1.06 19.69
C GLN A 64 -17.89 0.09 20.85
N SER A 65 -17.09 -0.96 20.99
CA SER A 65 -17.17 -1.86 22.15
C SER A 65 -16.96 -1.12 23.46
N PHE A 66 -16.01 -0.16 23.50
CA PHE A 66 -15.81 0.68 24.67
C PHE A 66 -17.03 1.57 24.96
N ARG A 67 -17.62 2.20 23.93
CA ARG A 67 -18.83 3.01 24.07
C ARG A 67 -20.00 2.22 24.64
N GLU A 68 -20.25 1.03 24.11
CA GLU A 68 -21.30 0.12 24.58
C GLU A 68 -21.07 -0.27 26.04
N PHE A 69 -19.83 -0.59 26.40
CA PHE A 69 -19.46 -0.86 27.80
C PHE A 69 -19.74 0.34 28.71
N THR A 70 -19.32 1.55 28.33
CA THR A 70 -19.53 2.76 29.15
C THR A 70 -21.00 3.18 29.25
N ALA A 71 -21.82 2.79 28.26
CA ALA A 71 -23.25 3.05 28.25
C ALA A 71 -24.06 1.99 29.02
N SER A 72 -23.42 0.90 29.45
CA SER A 72 -24.09 -0.14 30.21
C SER A 72 -24.60 0.36 31.55
N GLU A 73 -25.72 -0.22 31.99
CA GLU A 73 -26.37 0.16 33.25
C GLU A 73 -25.45 -0.05 34.46
N GLU A 74 -24.64 -1.11 34.45
CA GLU A 74 -23.66 -1.39 35.52
C GLU A 74 -22.66 -0.24 35.73
N ILE A 75 -22.35 0.53 34.70
CA ILE A 75 -21.39 1.64 34.76
C ILE A 75 -22.09 2.98 35.01
N GLN A 76 -23.19 3.24 34.29
CA GLN A 76 -23.91 4.52 34.42
C GLN A 76 -24.74 4.62 35.69
N ASN A 77 -25.46 3.56 36.04
CA ASN A 77 -26.41 3.52 37.15
C ASN A 77 -26.29 2.17 37.89
N PRO A 78 -25.22 1.95 38.67
CA PRO A 78 -24.97 0.65 39.29
C PRO A 78 -26.17 0.16 40.12
N PRO A 79 -26.82 -0.97 39.76
CA PRO A 79 -28.05 -1.42 40.40
C PRO A 79 -27.88 -1.70 41.91
N THR A 80 -26.70 -2.17 42.31
CA THR A 80 -26.35 -2.41 43.72
C THR A 80 -26.38 -1.12 44.54
N VAL A 81 -25.85 -0.02 44.00
CA VAL A 81 -25.85 1.29 44.67
C VAL A 81 -27.28 1.81 44.83
N LYS A 82 -28.10 1.66 43.79
CA LYS A 82 -29.53 2.01 43.86
C LYS A 82 -30.25 1.23 44.96
N THR A 83 -30.01 -0.08 45.04
CA THR A 83 -30.60 -0.96 46.06
C THR A 83 -30.17 -0.55 47.46
N GLU A 84 -28.88 -0.27 47.67
CA GLU A 84 -28.36 0.16 48.97
C GLU A 84 -28.95 1.51 49.40
N MET A 85 -29.08 2.46 48.47
CA MET A 85 -29.72 3.75 48.72
C MET A 85 -31.21 3.59 49.12
N GLU A 86 -31.94 2.73 48.43
CA GLU A 86 -33.34 2.43 48.76
C GLU A 86 -33.48 1.77 50.14
N ASN A 87 -32.56 0.90 50.52
CA ASN A 87 -32.54 0.27 51.83
C ASN A 87 -32.25 1.30 52.93
N MET A 88 -31.25 2.15 52.74
CA MET A 88 -30.92 3.23 53.69
C MET A 88 -32.09 4.18 53.90
N ILE A 89 -32.82 4.56 52.85
CA ILE A 89 -34.01 5.42 52.98
C ILE A 89 -35.07 4.74 53.86
N LYS A 90 -35.32 3.45 53.66
CA LYS A 90 -36.28 2.69 54.48
C LYS A 90 -35.85 2.64 55.94
N GLU A 91 -34.58 2.36 56.21
CA GLU A 91 -34.03 2.33 57.56
C GLU A 91 -34.08 3.71 58.24
N GLN A 92 -33.75 4.78 57.50
CA GLN A 92 -33.82 6.15 58.00
C GLN A 92 -35.23 6.59 58.36
N ILE A 93 -36.25 6.15 57.61
CA ILE A 93 -37.66 6.42 57.96
C ILE A 93 -37.99 5.80 59.32
N VAL A 94 -37.59 4.54 59.55
CA VAL A 94 -37.82 3.83 60.82
C VAL A 94 -37.09 4.51 61.98
N LEU A 95 -35.82 4.86 61.78
CA LEU A 95 -35.00 5.53 62.80
C LEU A 95 -35.51 6.94 63.12
N SER A 96 -35.99 7.68 62.11
CA SER A 96 -36.57 9.01 62.30
C SER A 96 -37.86 8.98 63.12
N ASP A 97 -38.70 7.98 62.87
CA ASP A 97 -39.92 7.73 63.64
C ASP A 97 -39.60 7.32 65.10
N GLN A 98 -38.57 6.49 65.29
CA GLN A 98 -38.06 6.15 66.61
C GLN A 98 -37.51 7.39 67.36
N ARG A 99 -36.77 8.26 66.67
CA ARG A 99 -36.26 9.51 67.25
C ARG A 99 -37.39 10.41 67.70
N LEU A 100 -38.45 10.53 66.90
CA LEU A 100 -39.62 11.32 67.26
C LEU A 100 -40.28 10.78 68.55
N ARG A 101 -40.45 9.46 68.66
CA ARG A 101 -40.99 8.83 69.89
C ARG A 101 -40.14 9.12 71.12
N VAL A 102 -38.82 9.00 71.02
CA VAL A 102 -37.90 9.28 72.13
C VAL A 102 -37.99 10.75 72.55
N LEU A 103 -37.98 11.68 71.59
CA LEU A 103 -38.11 13.12 71.85
C LEU A 103 -39.44 13.46 72.52
N GLN A 104 -40.54 12.86 72.06
CA GLN A 104 -41.85 13.02 72.69
C GLN A 104 -41.86 12.48 74.12
N HIS A 105 -41.30 11.29 74.35
CA HIS A 105 -41.21 10.70 75.69
C HIS A 105 -40.41 11.58 76.65
N ILE A 106 -39.24 12.06 76.24
CA ILE A 106 -38.43 12.98 77.04
C ILE A 106 -39.20 14.27 77.37
N GLY A 107 -39.96 14.81 76.41
CA GLY A 107 -40.80 16.00 76.61
C GLY A 107 -41.95 15.81 77.61
N THR A 108 -42.41 14.57 77.85
CA THR A 108 -43.48 14.28 78.81
C THR A 108 -43.00 14.14 80.26
N LEU A 109 -41.69 13.98 80.48
CA LEU A 109 -41.12 13.84 81.81
C LEU A 109 -40.91 15.23 82.44
N LEU A 110 -41.87 15.70 83.26
CA LEU A 110 -41.63 16.85 84.14
C LEU A 110 -40.57 16.48 85.19
N PRO A 111 -39.67 17.41 85.62
CA PRO A 111 -38.64 17.08 86.60
C PRO A 111 -39.29 16.65 87.93
N PRO A 112 -39.18 15.37 88.36
CA PRO A 112 -39.59 14.98 89.70
C PRO A 112 -38.54 15.51 90.68
N LYS A 113 -38.98 15.99 91.84
CA LYS A 113 -38.14 16.67 92.83
C LYS A 113 -37.11 15.76 93.55
N HIS A 114 -36.79 14.58 93.03
CA HIS A 114 -35.87 13.62 93.65
C HIS A 114 -35.16 12.81 92.55
N THR A 115 -33.83 12.69 92.68
CA THR A 115 -32.85 12.04 91.78
C THR A 115 -32.74 12.57 90.35
N GLN A 116 -32.48 13.88 90.25
CA GLN A 116 -32.11 14.57 89.01
C GLN A 116 -30.92 13.92 88.26
N SER A 117 -29.97 13.29 88.98
CA SER A 117 -28.81 12.62 88.37
C SER A 117 -29.17 11.35 87.59
N ASP A 118 -30.06 10.51 88.11
CA ASP A 118 -30.38 9.22 87.48
C ASP A 118 -31.22 9.40 86.22
N ILE A 119 -32.18 10.33 86.27
CA ILE A 119 -33.02 10.69 85.11
C ILE A 119 -32.17 11.29 83.99
N ILE A 120 -31.23 12.20 84.32
CA ILE A 120 -30.33 12.79 83.33
C ILE A 120 -29.42 11.74 82.70
N ASN A 121 -28.89 10.80 83.48
CA ASN A 121 -28.06 9.71 82.97
C ASN A 121 -28.84 8.76 82.06
N GLU A 122 -30.09 8.46 82.38
CA GLU A 122 -30.98 7.64 81.55
C GLU A 122 -31.29 8.34 80.21
N TRP A 123 -31.53 9.65 80.23
CA TRP A 123 -31.74 10.46 79.02
C TRP A 123 -30.49 10.46 78.14
N TYR A 124 -29.33 10.73 78.74
CA TYR A 124 -28.06 10.73 78.05
C TYR A 124 -27.80 9.38 77.38
N ARG A 125 -27.97 8.27 78.10
CA ARG A 125 -27.79 6.92 77.52
C ARG A 125 -28.78 6.61 76.41
N THR A 126 -30.04 7.01 76.54
CA THR A 126 -31.08 6.77 75.53
C THR A 126 -30.78 7.56 74.26
N LEU A 127 -30.39 8.82 74.39
CA LEU A 127 -30.00 9.66 73.25
C LEU A 127 -28.70 9.18 72.61
N GLU A 128 -27.71 8.78 73.40
CA GLU A 128 -26.43 8.27 72.91
C GLU A 128 -26.63 6.94 72.14
N ASN A 129 -27.46 6.04 72.66
CA ASN A 129 -27.81 4.79 71.98
C ASN A 129 -28.59 5.04 70.68
N LEU A 130 -29.51 6.00 70.69
CA LEU A 130 -30.25 6.39 69.49
C LEU A 130 -29.32 6.99 68.42
N ASN A 131 -28.42 7.89 68.81
CA ASN A 131 -27.43 8.46 67.89
C ASN A 131 -26.52 7.37 67.31
N ARG A 132 -26.01 6.45 68.15
CA ARG A 132 -25.26 5.28 67.66
C ARG A 132 -26.06 4.44 66.67
N SER A 133 -27.34 4.18 66.96
CA SER A 133 -28.22 3.40 66.05
C SER A 133 -28.51 4.11 64.72
N ILE A 134 -28.32 5.42 64.66
CA ILE A 134 -28.44 6.22 63.42
C ILE A 134 -27.12 6.26 62.68
N ASP A 135 -26.01 6.48 63.39
CA ASP A 135 -24.70 6.66 62.79
C ASP A 135 -24.16 5.35 62.20
N THR A 136 -24.37 4.21 62.88
CA THR A 136 -23.82 2.92 62.42
C THR A 136 -24.35 2.50 61.04
N PRO A 137 -25.68 2.42 60.78
CA PRO A 137 -26.18 2.02 59.46
C PRO A 137 -25.84 3.04 58.36
N ASN A 138 -25.78 4.34 58.70
CA ASN A 138 -25.40 5.38 57.75
C ASN A 138 -23.95 5.18 57.26
N VAL A 139 -23.02 4.92 58.19
CA VAL A 139 -21.61 4.67 57.84
C VAL A 139 -21.48 3.37 57.05
N GLU A 140 -22.15 2.29 57.46
CA GLU A 140 -22.12 1.01 56.74
C GLU A 140 -22.69 1.10 55.33
N CYS A 141 -23.80 1.82 55.13
CA CYS A 141 -24.37 2.07 53.80
C CYS A 141 -23.39 2.86 52.92
N MET A 142 -22.82 3.94 53.46
CA MET A 142 -21.83 4.75 52.74
C MET A 142 -20.62 3.91 52.34
N GLU A 143 -20.11 3.08 53.23
CA GLU A 143 -18.98 2.18 52.97
C GLU A 143 -19.30 1.20 51.84
N LYS A 144 -20.48 0.55 51.87
CA LYS A 144 -20.90 -0.35 50.79
C LYS A 144 -21.03 0.37 49.45
N MET A 145 -21.63 1.57 49.41
CA MET A 145 -21.73 2.36 48.18
C MET A 145 -20.34 2.73 47.64
N CYS A 146 -19.41 3.14 48.51
CA CYS A 146 -18.02 3.41 48.14
C CYS A 146 -17.37 2.18 47.50
N ILE A 147 -17.46 1.01 48.14
CA ILE A 147 -16.91 -0.25 47.61
C ILE A 147 -17.52 -0.58 46.24
N GLN A 148 -18.82 -0.38 46.04
CA GLN A 148 -19.46 -0.63 44.74
C GLN A 148 -18.92 0.31 43.65
N TYR A 149 -18.70 1.58 43.95
CA TYR A 149 -18.11 2.51 42.99
C TYR A 149 -16.64 2.21 42.70
N GLU A 150 -15.88 1.77 43.70
CA GLU A 150 -14.50 1.30 43.50
C GLU A 150 -14.46 0.08 42.56
N LEU A 151 -15.35 -0.89 42.74
CA LEU A 151 -15.47 -2.05 41.84
C LEU A 151 -15.82 -1.64 40.39
N VAL A 152 -16.73 -0.67 40.23
CA VAL A 152 -17.06 -0.11 38.91
C VAL A 152 -15.86 0.60 38.29
N GLN A 153 -15.10 1.35 39.09
CA GLN A 153 -13.88 2.00 38.65
C GLN A 153 -12.82 0.98 38.19
N ASP A 154 -12.63 -0.10 38.95
CA ASP A 154 -11.69 -1.17 38.61
C ASP A 154 -12.08 -1.84 37.28
N LYS A 155 -13.36 -2.18 37.10
CA LYS A 155 -13.89 -2.69 35.82
C LYS A 155 -13.61 -1.74 34.66
N CYS A 156 -13.81 -0.44 34.86
CA CYS A 156 -13.51 0.58 33.84
C CYS A 156 -12.02 0.60 33.49
N GLN A 157 -11.16 0.55 34.50
CA GLN A 157 -9.71 0.53 34.32
C GLN A 157 -9.25 -0.71 33.55
N GLU A 158 -9.79 -1.89 33.90
CA GLU A 158 -9.53 -3.13 33.19
C GLU A 158 -9.93 -3.03 31.71
N LYS A 159 -11.16 -2.55 31.42
CA LYS A 159 -11.62 -2.38 30.04
C LYS A 159 -10.72 -1.42 29.25
N VAL A 160 -10.25 -0.34 29.86
CA VAL A 160 -9.29 0.58 29.24
C VAL A 160 -7.97 -0.12 28.91
N GLN A 161 -7.46 -0.97 29.81
CA GLN A 161 -6.24 -1.74 29.52
C GLN A 161 -6.44 -2.76 28.39
N VAL A 162 -7.58 -3.44 28.35
CA VAL A 162 -7.93 -4.37 27.26
C VAL A 162 -7.97 -3.63 25.92
N CYS A 163 -8.69 -2.50 25.83
CA CYS A 163 -8.71 -1.71 24.60
C CYS A 163 -7.30 -1.23 24.21
N LYS A 164 -6.47 -0.86 25.18
CA LYS A 164 -5.08 -0.46 24.94
C LYS A 164 -4.23 -1.61 24.41
N SER A 165 -4.38 -2.83 24.90
CA SER A 165 -3.66 -4.00 24.37
C SER A 165 -4.13 -4.33 22.94
N GLU A 166 -5.44 -4.31 22.68
CA GLU A 166 -5.99 -4.55 21.33
C GLU A 166 -5.44 -3.55 20.31
N PHE A 167 -5.35 -2.26 20.68
CA PHE A 167 -4.73 -1.24 19.83
C PHE A 167 -3.25 -1.52 19.55
N LYS A 168 -2.49 -1.98 20.55
CA LYS A 168 -1.07 -2.32 20.40
C LYS A 168 -0.88 -3.54 19.49
N GLU A 169 -1.68 -4.58 19.68
CA GLU A 169 -1.62 -5.78 18.84
C GLU A 169 -1.97 -5.46 17.39
N MET A 170 -2.99 -4.64 17.16
CA MET A 170 -3.34 -4.16 15.81
C MET A 170 -2.20 -3.37 15.16
N ALA A 171 -1.54 -2.49 15.92
CA ALA A 171 -0.38 -1.74 15.43
C ALA A 171 0.79 -2.66 15.06
N LYS A 172 1.10 -3.65 15.91
CA LYS A 172 2.16 -4.64 15.65
C LYS A 172 1.84 -5.50 14.44
N TRP A 173 0.61 -5.99 14.32
CA TRP A 173 0.17 -6.77 13.16
C TRP A 173 0.36 -5.97 11.87
N HIS A 174 -0.03 -4.69 11.90
CA HIS A 174 0.14 -3.80 10.76
C HIS A 174 1.61 -3.58 10.39
N GLU A 175 2.47 -3.31 11.37
CA GLU A 175 3.91 -3.13 11.15
C GLU A 175 4.50 -4.35 10.44
N GLN A 176 4.27 -5.55 10.96
CA GLN A 176 4.80 -6.79 10.39
C GLN A 176 4.26 -7.10 8.98
N HIS A 177 2.96 -6.91 8.76
CA HIS A 177 2.35 -7.21 7.46
C HIS A 177 2.68 -6.17 6.39
N CYS A 178 2.95 -4.92 6.79
CA CYS A 178 3.34 -3.86 5.86
C CYS A 178 4.85 -3.87 5.56
N GLU A 179 5.67 -4.32 6.50
CA GLU A 179 7.12 -4.49 6.28
C GLU A 179 7.40 -5.51 5.17
N GLY A 180 6.76 -6.68 5.19
CA GLY A 180 6.94 -7.69 4.14
C GLY A 180 6.54 -7.18 2.74
N LEU A 181 5.41 -6.47 2.65
CA LEU A 181 4.95 -5.87 1.40
C LEU A 181 5.84 -4.71 0.93
N TYR A 182 6.34 -3.90 1.87
CA TYR A 182 7.31 -2.84 1.57
C TYR A 182 8.60 -3.42 0.99
N ASN A 183 9.16 -4.46 1.62
CA ASN A 183 10.37 -5.13 1.17
C ASN A 183 10.18 -5.77 -0.21
N TYR A 184 9.06 -6.47 -0.43
CA TYR A 184 8.73 -7.04 -1.73
C TYR A 184 8.70 -5.98 -2.85
N VAL A 185 8.07 -4.83 -2.59
CA VAL A 185 8.00 -3.74 -3.58
C VAL A 185 9.37 -3.09 -3.79
N GLN A 186 10.19 -2.95 -2.75
CA GLN A 186 11.57 -2.49 -2.87
C GLN A 186 12.41 -3.42 -3.75
N ASP A 187 12.32 -4.74 -3.52
CA ASP A 187 13.04 -5.74 -4.31
C ASP A 187 12.59 -5.71 -5.78
N ALA A 188 11.28 -5.57 -6.03
CA ALA A 188 10.73 -5.43 -7.38
C ALA A 188 11.21 -4.15 -8.08
N MET A 189 11.30 -3.01 -7.37
CA MET A 189 11.86 -1.77 -7.93
C MET A 189 13.34 -1.90 -8.26
N ALA A 190 14.14 -2.53 -7.40
CA ALA A 190 15.56 -2.77 -7.67
C ALA A 190 15.76 -3.64 -8.92
N LEU A 191 14.92 -4.67 -9.09
CA LEU A 191 14.93 -5.52 -10.29
C LEU A 191 14.58 -4.72 -11.56
N TRP A 192 13.64 -3.77 -11.45
CA TRP A 192 13.27 -2.87 -12.55
C TRP A 192 14.44 -1.97 -12.96
N ASP A 193 15.13 -1.36 -12.02
CA ASP A 193 16.27 -0.48 -12.31
C ASP A 193 17.37 -1.22 -13.09
N VAL A 194 17.63 -2.47 -12.70
CA VAL A 194 18.56 -3.35 -13.42
C VAL A 194 18.08 -3.63 -14.84
N HIS A 195 16.82 -4.01 -15.02
CA HIS A 195 16.28 -4.30 -16.35
C HIS A 195 16.21 -3.07 -17.25
N GLN A 196 15.85 -1.91 -16.72
CA GLN A 196 15.84 -0.64 -17.45
C GLN A 196 17.25 -0.26 -17.91
N LEU A 197 18.26 -0.44 -17.04
CA LEU A 197 19.66 -0.23 -17.40
C LEU A 197 20.11 -1.19 -18.51
N GLN A 198 19.80 -2.48 -18.39
CA GLN A 198 20.15 -3.50 -19.39
C GLN A 198 19.52 -3.22 -20.76
N LEU A 199 18.25 -2.81 -20.77
CA LEU A 199 17.55 -2.43 -22.00
C LEU A 199 18.18 -1.20 -22.63
N SER A 200 18.50 -0.18 -21.84
CA SER A 200 19.21 1.01 -22.33
C SER A 200 20.57 0.65 -22.93
N GLN A 201 21.31 -0.26 -22.30
CA GLN A 201 22.58 -0.77 -22.83
C GLN A 201 22.38 -1.49 -24.17
N GLN A 202 21.38 -2.37 -24.29
CA GLN A 202 21.07 -3.06 -25.55
C GLN A 202 20.65 -2.10 -26.66
N GLU A 203 19.83 -1.10 -26.34
CA GLU A 203 19.42 -0.05 -27.26
C GLU A 203 20.63 0.73 -27.79
N ASN A 204 21.56 1.12 -26.90
CA ASN A 204 22.80 1.79 -27.29
C ASN A 204 23.69 0.92 -28.19
N VAL A 205 23.81 -0.38 -27.90
CA VAL A 205 24.59 -1.31 -28.75
C VAL A 205 23.95 -1.45 -30.14
N LEU A 206 22.63 -1.56 -30.20
CA LEU A 206 21.90 -1.62 -31.47
C LEU A 206 22.01 -0.31 -32.25
N GLN A 207 21.93 0.83 -31.57
CA GLN A 207 22.07 2.14 -32.18
C GLN A 207 23.46 2.30 -32.80
N LYS A 208 24.51 1.93 -32.06
CA LYS A 208 25.88 1.95 -32.57
C LYS A 208 26.05 1.11 -33.84
N LYS A 209 25.50 -0.12 -33.86
CA LYS A 209 25.53 -0.97 -35.06
C LYS A 209 24.78 -0.36 -36.25
N VAL A 210 23.66 0.32 -35.99
CA VAL A 210 22.92 1.03 -37.05
C VAL A 210 23.75 2.18 -37.61
N ASP A 211 24.40 2.95 -36.74
CA ASP A 211 25.23 4.08 -37.15
C ASP A 211 26.49 3.61 -37.91
N GLU A 212 27.10 2.50 -37.48
CA GLU A 212 28.19 1.83 -38.22
C GLU A 212 27.73 1.39 -39.62
N CYS A 213 26.58 0.72 -39.74
CA CYS A 213 26.05 0.33 -41.05
C CYS A 213 25.72 1.54 -41.94
N ARG A 214 25.18 2.61 -41.37
CA ARG A 214 24.90 3.86 -42.11
C ARG A 214 26.20 4.49 -42.61
N TRP A 215 27.21 4.58 -41.75
CA TRP A 215 28.52 5.13 -42.12
C TRP A 215 29.20 4.33 -43.22
N GLU A 216 29.16 2.98 -43.15
CA GLU A 216 29.67 2.13 -44.22
C GLU A 216 28.91 2.34 -45.54
N GLU A 217 27.59 2.49 -45.49
CA GLU A 217 26.80 2.79 -46.69
C GLU A 217 27.15 4.15 -47.28
N ASP A 218 27.20 5.20 -46.47
CA ASP A 218 27.51 6.56 -46.90
C ASP A 218 28.92 6.62 -47.54
N ASN A 219 29.90 5.92 -46.95
CA ASN A 219 31.24 5.81 -47.53
C ASN A 219 31.24 5.14 -48.91
N ILE A 220 30.47 4.07 -49.09
CA ILE A 220 30.44 3.39 -50.38
C ILE A 220 29.71 4.24 -51.43
N ILE A 221 28.65 4.96 -51.03
CA ILE A 221 27.97 5.92 -51.89
C ILE A 221 28.96 7.01 -52.33
N GLN A 222 29.68 7.62 -51.39
CA GLN A 222 30.68 8.65 -51.70
C GLN A 222 31.76 8.13 -52.65
N MET A 223 32.30 6.93 -52.41
CA MET A 223 33.30 6.32 -53.30
C MET A 223 32.75 6.11 -54.72
N MET A 224 31.48 5.74 -54.86
CA MET A 224 30.83 5.58 -56.16
C MET A 224 30.63 6.93 -56.87
N GLU A 225 30.26 7.97 -56.13
CA GLU A 225 30.14 9.34 -56.64
C GLU A 225 31.50 9.87 -57.13
N ASP A 226 32.56 9.76 -56.33
CA ASP A 226 33.91 10.20 -56.69
C ASP A 226 34.44 9.49 -57.96
N ASN A 227 34.14 8.20 -58.10
CA ASN A 227 34.49 7.41 -59.28
C ASN A 227 33.72 7.85 -60.53
N LEU A 228 32.45 8.21 -60.37
CA LEU A 228 31.62 8.74 -61.45
C LEU A 228 32.13 10.11 -61.88
N ASP A 229 32.40 11.01 -60.94
CA ASP A 229 32.95 12.35 -61.19
C ASP A 229 34.31 12.26 -61.91
N THR A 230 35.19 11.38 -61.46
CA THR A 230 36.48 11.12 -62.13
C THR A 230 36.29 10.65 -63.57
N SER A 231 35.29 9.80 -63.82
CA SER A 231 35.01 9.30 -65.17
C SER A 231 34.44 10.40 -66.07
N LEU A 232 33.54 11.23 -65.52
CA LEU A 232 32.96 12.37 -66.22
C LEU A 232 34.01 13.43 -66.56
N GLU A 233 34.96 13.73 -65.67
CA GLU A 233 36.07 14.64 -65.97
C GLU A 233 36.99 14.10 -67.05
N LYS A 234 37.30 12.80 -67.04
CA LYS A 234 38.09 12.16 -68.10
C LYS A 234 37.38 12.18 -69.45
N MET A 235 36.05 12.07 -69.48
CA MET A 235 35.28 12.25 -70.72
C MET A 235 35.38 13.67 -71.27
N LYS A 236 35.33 14.70 -70.40
CA LYS A 236 35.49 16.10 -70.83
C LYS A 236 36.86 16.38 -71.44
N MET A 237 37.89 15.67 -70.99
CA MET A 237 39.28 15.84 -71.43
C MET A 237 39.69 14.86 -72.54
N ALA A 238 38.77 14.02 -73.02
CA ALA A 238 39.08 12.99 -74.03
C ALA A 238 39.52 13.62 -75.35
N SER A 239 40.62 13.10 -75.90
CA SER A 239 41.23 13.64 -77.13
C SER A 239 40.82 12.90 -78.40
N CYS A 240 40.23 11.71 -78.25
CA CYS A 240 39.72 10.88 -79.35
C CYS A 240 38.44 10.11 -78.97
N GLU A 241 37.75 9.58 -79.98
CA GLU A 241 36.46 8.87 -79.82
C GLU A 241 36.59 7.56 -79.02
N GLU A 242 37.68 6.81 -79.22
CA GLU A 242 37.98 5.59 -78.49
C GLU A 242 38.15 5.83 -76.97
N GLU A 243 38.87 6.88 -76.58
CA GLU A 243 39.01 7.30 -75.17
C GLU A 243 37.64 7.67 -74.57
N LEU A 244 36.84 8.44 -75.32
CA LEU A 244 35.50 8.84 -74.91
C LEU A 244 34.58 7.64 -74.69
N LYS A 245 34.58 6.66 -75.62
CA LYS A 245 33.81 5.41 -75.48
C LYS A 245 34.23 4.62 -74.25
N GLN A 246 35.52 4.50 -73.99
CA GLN A 246 36.02 3.76 -72.84
C GLN A 246 35.60 4.39 -71.50
N TYR A 247 35.64 5.72 -71.39
CA TYR A 247 35.20 6.41 -70.18
C TYR A 247 33.68 6.41 -70.02
N LEU A 248 32.92 6.52 -71.12
CA LEU A 248 31.47 6.38 -71.11
C LEU A 248 31.03 5.00 -70.60
N GLU A 249 31.70 3.93 -71.04
CA GLU A 249 31.39 2.56 -70.61
C GLU A 249 31.66 2.35 -69.12
N LYS A 250 32.75 2.94 -68.59
CA LYS A 250 33.02 2.97 -67.14
C LYS A 250 31.95 3.73 -66.36
N ALA A 251 31.53 4.91 -66.85
CA ALA A 251 30.47 5.69 -66.20
C ALA A 251 29.14 4.95 -66.17
N LEU A 252 28.76 4.28 -67.27
CA LEU A 252 27.55 3.47 -67.36
C LEU A 252 27.59 2.27 -66.40
N SER A 253 28.74 1.61 -66.26
CA SER A 253 28.93 0.52 -65.30
C SER A 253 28.79 1.00 -63.85
N SER A 254 29.39 2.14 -63.50
CA SER A 254 29.24 2.76 -62.17
C SER A 254 27.78 3.14 -61.87
N LEU A 255 27.07 3.74 -62.83
CA LEU A 255 25.66 4.08 -62.69
C LEU A 255 24.76 2.84 -62.51
N ASP A 256 25.07 1.72 -63.17
CA ASP A 256 24.32 0.49 -62.98
C ASP A 256 24.54 -0.11 -61.57
N GLN A 257 25.75 0.00 -61.03
CA GLN A 257 26.04 -0.38 -59.64
C GLN A 257 25.29 0.48 -58.62
N ILE A 258 25.20 1.81 -58.84
CA ILE A 258 24.41 2.72 -58.00
C ILE A 258 22.92 2.35 -58.09
N ARG A 259 22.41 2.12 -59.31
CA ARG A 259 21.01 1.78 -59.58
C ARG A 259 20.59 0.46 -58.93
N THR A 260 21.41 -0.58 -59.05
CA THR A 260 21.14 -1.89 -58.45
C THR A 260 21.12 -1.82 -56.93
N ARG A 261 22.00 -1.01 -56.33
CA ARG A 261 22.04 -0.77 -54.89
C ARG A 261 20.84 0.03 -54.38
N ALA A 262 20.43 1.08 -55.07
CA ALA A 262 19.23 1.86 -54.72
C ALA A 262 17.96 0.99 -54.72
N ARG A 263 17.78 0.14 -55.75
CA ARG A 263 16.64 -0.78 -55.83
C ARG A 263 16.61 -1.83 -54.73
N SER A 264 17.75 -2.18 -54.15
CA SER A 264 17.83 -3.13 -53.03
C SER A 264 17.26 -2.54 -51.72
N LYS A 265 17.18 -1.20 -51.61
CA LYS A 265 16.60 -0.48 -50.47
C LYS A 265 15.07 -0.34 -50.55
N ASP A 266 14.50 -0.31 -51.76
CA ASP A 266 13.08 -0.05 -52.00
C ASP A 266 12.14 -1.27 -51.90
N ILE A 267 12.64 -2.49 -51.65
CA ILE A 267 11.76 -3.66 -51.53
C ILE A 267 10.96 -3.54 -50.21
N PRO A 268 9.64 -3.30 -50.25
CA PRO A 268 8.84 -3.18 -49.05
C PRO A 268 8.74 -4.54 -48.37
N ALA A 269 8.66 -4.53 -47.05
CA ALA A 269 8.48 -5.67 -46.16
C ALA A 269 7.09 -6.35 -46.30
N GLN A 270 6.62 -6.61 -47.52
CA GLN A 270 5.24 -7.01 -47.80
C GLN A 270 5.05 -8.50 -48.15
N SER A 271 6.11 -9.30 -48.16
CA SER A 271 6.04 -10.71 -48.56
C SER A 271 6.56 -11.65 -47.47
N ARG A 272 5.91 -11.63 -46.30
CA ARG A 272 5.74 -12.83 -45.43
C ARG A 272 4.88 -12.57 -44.19
N ALA A 273 3.64 -12.15 -44.40
CA ALA A 273 2.57 -12.37 -43.42
C ALA A 273 1.86 -13.67 -43.82
N GLY A 274 2.41 -14.82 -43.43
CA GLY A 274 1.80 -16.10 -43.75
C GLY A 274 2.67 -17.25 -43.29
N GLN A 275 2.18 -17.94 -42.27
CA GLN A 275 2.73 -19.15 -41.65
C GLN A 275 3.80 -18.91 -40.58
N TRP A 276 3.31 -18.67 -39.35
CA TRP A 276 4.02 -19.04 -38.14
C TRP A 276 3.32 -20.26 -37.52
N PRO A 277 4.06 -21.30 -37.09
CA PRO A 277 3.48 -22.39 -36.34
C PRO A 277 3.22 -21.96 -34.90
N LEU A 278 2.00 -22.22 -34.42
CA LEU A 278 1.67 -22.23 -32.99
C LEU A 278 2.52 -23.30 -32.31
N SER A 279 3.51 -22.92 -31.51
CA SER A 279 4.15 -23.83 -30.57
C SER A 279 3.93 -23.35 -29.15
N THR A 280 2.92 -23.97 -28.55
CA THR A 280 2.67 -24.22 -27.14
C THR A 280 3.91 -24.23 -26.26
N GLY A 281 3.84 -23.50 -25.14
CA GLY A 281 4.82 -23.54 -24.06
C GLY A 281 4.23 -23.06 -22.75
N ALA A 282 3.10 -23.65 -22.34
CA ALA A 282 2.59 -23.50 -20.98
C ALA A 282 3.54 -24.22 -20.00
N ARG A 283 4.21 -23.45 -19.13
CA ARG A 283 4.81 -23.98 -17.90
C ARG A 283 3.99 -23.47 -16.72
N ARG A 284 3.56 -24.41 -15.89
CA ARG A 284 3.30 -24.19 -14.48
C ARG A 284 4.62 -24.00 -13.74
#